data_AF-A0AAF0I2S4-F1
#
_entry.id   AF-A0AAF0I2S4-F1
#
_cell.length_a   1.000
_cell.length_b   1.000
_cell.length_c   1.000
_cell.angle_alpha   90.00
_cell.angle_beta   90.00
_cell.angle_gamma   90.00
#
_symmetry.space_group_name_H-M   'P 1'
#
loop_
_entity.id
_entity.type
_entity.pdbx_description
1 polymer ?
#
loop_
_entity_poly.entity_id
_entity_poly.type
_entity_poly.pdbx_seq_one_letter_code
_entity_poly.pdbx_strand_id
1 'polypeptide(L)' 'MEQTNPLAVLSSIIWFLMFIPCFRMAQKAGFGWKMALLLSCPGIHFIMLYVFAYRKWPNAPYQ' A
#
# COMPACT_ATOMS: atom_id res chain seq x y z
N MET A 1 33.21 2.21 4.58
CA MET A 1 32.02 1.73 5.32
C MET A 1 30.89 2.67 4.94
N GLU A 2 29.94 2.21 4.12
CA GLU A 2 28.81 3.02 3.68
C GLU A 2 28.04 3.47 4.92
N GLN A 3 27.95 4.78 5.17
CA GLN A 3 27.15 5.31 6.27
C GLN A 3 25.70 4.94 6.01
N THR A 4 25.23 3.90 6.68
CA THR A 4 23.83 3.50 6.66
C THR A 4 23.02 4.70 7.13
N ASN A 5 22.34 5.38 6.20
CA ASN A 5 21.52 6.54 6.50
C ASN A 5 20.42 6.09 7.48
N PRO A 6 20.45 6.52 8.76
CA PRO A 6 19.53 6.01 9.77
C PRO A 6 18.07 6.33 9.41
N LEU A 7 17.86 7.42 8.67
CA LEU A 7 16.58 7.81 8.09
C LEU A 7 16.06 6.82 7.04
N ALA A 8 16.95 6.28 6.20
CA ALA A 8 16.57 5.30 5.18
C ALA A 8 16.14 3.96 5.80
N VAL A 9 16.81 3.56 6.89
CA VAL A 9 16.47 2.35 7.66
C VAL A 9 15.14 2.53 8.40
N LEU A 10 14.93 3.67 9.05
CA LEU A 10 13.64 3.99 9.68
C LEU A 10 12.51 4.02 8.65
N SER A 11 12.74 4.65 7.50
CA SER A 11 11.75 4.72 6.42
C SER A 11 11.38 3.35 5.87
N SER A 12 12.33 2.41 5.73
CA SER A 12 12.05 1.06 5.23
C SER A 12 11.29 0.20 6.25
N ILE A 13 11.59 0.37 7.55
CA ILE A 13 10.84 -0.29 8.64
C ILE A 13 9.39 0.20 8.68
N ILE A 14 9.18 1.52 8.62
CA ILE A 14 7.83 2.12 8.61
C ILE A 14 7.07 1.67 7.37
N TRP A 15 7.73 1.63 6.21
CA TRP A 15 7.15 1.13 4.97
C TRP A 15 6.69 -0.33 5.09
N PHE A 16 7.52 -1.19 5.68
CA PHE A 16 7.19 -2.60 5.87
C PHE A 16 6.01 -2.80 6.83
N LEU A 17 5.93 -1.99 7.90
CA LEU A 17 4.79 -2.00 8.81
C LEU A 17 3.50 -1.51 8.14
N MET A 18 3.58 -0.48 7.31
CA MET A 18 2.43 0.02 6.52
C MET A 18 2.03 -0.93 5.37
N PHE A 19 2.94 -1.77 4.89
CA PHE A 19 2.66 -2.76 3.84
C PHE A 19 1.57 -3.74 4.28
N ILE A 20 1.61 -4.20 5.53
CA ILE A 20 0.69 -5.20 6.07
C ILE A 20 -0.79 -4.74 6.02
N PRO A 21 -1.18 -3.58 6.58
CA PRO A 21 -2.55 -3.10 6.48
C PRO A 21 -2.94 -2.79 5.02
N CYS A 22 -2.03 -2.27 4.21
CA CYS A 22 -2.26 -2.03 2.77
C CYS A 22 -2.58 -3.32 2.01
N PHE A 23 -1.84 -4.40 2.30
CA PHE A 23 -2.06 -5.72 1.73
C PHE A 23 -3.42 -6.28 2.14
N ARG A 24 -3.80 -6.14 3.42
CA ARG A 24 -5.13 -6.55 3.89
C ARG A 24 -6.27 -5.74 3.27
N MET A 25 -6.09 -4.43 3.06
CA MET A 25 -7.07 -3.59 2.37
C MET A 25 -7.23 -3.99 0.90
N ALA A 26 -6.12 -4.19 0.19
CA ALA A 26 -6.14 -4.64 -1.20
C ALA A 26 -6.85 -5.99 -1.35
N GLN A 27 -6.56 -6.96 -0.46
CA GLN A 27 -7.25 -8.25 -0.45
C GLN A 27 -8.74 -8.13 -0.13
N LYS A 28 -9.13 -7.31 0.86
CA LYS A 28 -10.56 -7.08 1.20
C LYS A 28 -11.33 -6.48 0.04
N ALA A 29 -10.71 -5.55 -0.69
CA ALA A 29 -11.30 -4.94 -1.86
C ALA A 29 -11.33 -5.88 -3.09
N GLY A 30 -10.71 -7.07 -3.02
CA GLY A 30 -10.64 -8.05 -4.11
C GLY A 30 -9.52 -7.80 -5.12
N PHE A 31 -8.60 -6.88 -4.82
CA PHE A 31 -7.46 -6.61 -5.66
C PHE A 31 -6.32 -7.60 -5.36
N GLY A 32 -5.63 -8.05 -6.41
CA GLY A 32 -4.50 -8.97 -6.29
C GLY A 32 -3.26 -8.36 -5.63
N TRP A 33 -2.26 -9.21 -5.33
CA TRP A 33 -0.99 -8.84 -4.68
C TRP A 33 -0.24 -7.68 -5.38
N LYS A 34 -0.38 -7.56 -6.70
CA LYS A 34 0.20 -6.45 -7.50
C LYS A 34 -0.30 -5.08 -7.05
N MET A 35 -1.59 -4.99 -6.69
CA MET A 35 -2.20 -3.75 -6.22
C MET A 35 -1.78 -3.40 -4.80
N ALA A 36 -1.53 -4.40 -3.95
CA ALA A 36 -0.97 -4.17 -2.63
C ALA A 36 0.46 -3.60 -2.69
N LEU A 37 1.26 -4.06 -3.65
CA LEU A 37 2.62 -3.57 -3.89
C LEU A 37 2.65 -2.13 -4.43
N LEU A 38 1.68 -1.79 -5.30
CA LEU A 38 1.45 -0.41 -5.73
C LEU A 38 0.96 0.48 -4.58
N LEU A 39 0.05 -0.04 -3.75
CA LEU A 39 -0.52 0.68 -2.61
C LEU A 39 0.55 0.96 -1.55
N SER A 40 1.48 0.04 -1.30
CA SER A 40 2.50 0.24 -0.27
C SER A 40 3.54 1.30 -0.64
N CYS A 41 3.75 1.59 -1.92
CA CYS A 41 4.79 2.52 -2.36
C CYS A 41 4.46 3.96 -1.92
N PRO A 42 5.23 4.61 -1.03
CA PRO A 42 4.81 5.82 -0.31
C PRO A 42 4.58 7.02 -1.24
N GLY A 43 5.32 7.12 -2.34
CA GLY A 43 5.13 8.17 -3.34
C GLY A 43 3.83 8.04 -4.14
N ILE A 44 3.36 6.81 -4.34
CA ILE A 44 2.15 6.49 -5.11
C ILE A 44 0.95 6.22 -4.19
N HIS A 45 1.20 6.00 -2.90
CA HIS A 45 0.24 5.61 -1.88
C HIS A 45 -0.97 6.55 -1.85
N PHE A 46 -0.73 7.87 -1.82
CA PHE A 46 -1.80 8.87 -1.80
C PHE A 46 -2.68 8.85 -3.05
N ILE A 47 -2.07 8.70 -4.23
CA ILE A 47 -2.79 8.59 -5.51
C ILE A 47 -3.60 7.29 -5.52
N MET A 48 -3.02 6.21 -5.02
CA MET A 48 -3.65 4.91 -5.00
C MET A 48 -4.83 4.88 -4.01
N LEU A 49 -4.71 5.52 -2.85
CA LEU A 49 -5.83 5.74 -1.91
C LEU A 49 -6.96 6.53 -2.55
N TYR A 50 -6.64 7.60 -3.30
CA TYR A 50 -7.62 8.37 -4.05
C TYR A 50 -8.34 7.48 -5.08
N VAL A 51 -7.60 6.74 -5.91
CA VAL A 51 -8.19 5.81 -6.88
C VAL A 51 -9.04 4.73 -6.18
N PHE A 52 -8.61 4.21 -5.04
CA PHE A 52 -9.36 3.25 -4.24
C PHE A 52 -10.67 3.83 -3.70
N ALA A 53 -10.72 5.12 -3.34
CA ALA A 53 -11.92 5.78 -2.84
C ALA A 53 -13.01 5.94 -3.92
N TYR A 54 -12.61 6.15 -5.18
CA TYR A 54 -13.54 6.36 -6.30
C TYR A 54 -13.77 5.13 -7.18
N ARG A 55 -12.93 4.10 -7.09
CA ARG A 55 -13.14 2.83 -7.80
C ARG A 55 -14.23 2.00 -7.12
N LYS A 56 -15.13 1.42 -7.91
CA LYS A 56 -15.96 0.29 -7.47
C LYS A 56 -15.04 -0.90 -7.15
N TRP A 57 -15.06 -1.37 -5.91
CA TRP A 57 -14.23 -2.49 -5.49
C TRP A 57 -14.78 -3.78 -6.08
N PRO A 58 -13.94 -4.63 -6.71
CA PRO A 58 -14.40 -5.87 -7.33
C PRO A 58 -15.08 -6.83 -6.34
N ASN A 59 -14.75 -6.73 -5.04
CA ASN A 59 -15.34 -7.54 -3.99
C ASN A 59 -16.39 -6.80 -3.13
N ALA A 60 -16.73 -5.55 -3.48
CA ALA A 60 -17.88 -4.91 -2.85
C ALA A 60 -19.13 -5.69 -3.30
N PRO A 61 -19.94 -6.25 -2.38
CA PRO A 61 -21.22 -6.82 -2.77
C PRO A 61 -21.98 -5.74 -3.52
N TYR A 62 -22.46 -6.08 -4.72
CA TYR A 62 -23.35 -5.25 -5.51
C TYR A 62 -24.43 -4.66 -4.58
N GLN A 63 -24.37 -3.35 -4.37
CA GLN A 63 -25.57 -2.53 -4.43
C GLN A 63 -25.71 -2.14 -5.91
#